data_AF-A0A6C1QM20-F1
#
_entry.id   AF-A0A6C1QM20-F1
#
_cell.length_a   1.000
_cell.length_b   1.000
_cell.length_c   1.000
_cell.angle_alpha   90.00
_cell.angle_beta   90.00
_cell.angle_gamma   90.00
#
_symmetry.space_group_name_H-M   'P 1'
#
loop_
_entity.id
_entity.type
_entity.pdbx_description
1 polymer ?
#
loop_
_entity_poly.entity_id
_entity_poly.type
_entity_poly.pdbx_seq_one_letter_code
_entity_poly.pdbx_strand_id
1 'polypeptide(L)'
;MFTVVIIMAAGMLAGFLLRKRKKIISLSEKLVMWAIYLLLFLLGVAIGVNDHILERFADMGLLALAITIGGVAGSILMGWLVFTFVLKPKPGNP
;
A
#
# COMPACT_ATOMS: atom_id res chain seq x y z
N MET A 1 -14.29 6.74 -12.72
CA MET A 1 -12.87 6.32 -12.67
C MET A 1 -11.92 7.44 -13.06
N PHE A 2 -12.10 8.10 -14.21
CA PHE A 2 -11.27 9.25 -14.62
C PHE A 2 -11.16 10.36 -13.56
N THR A 3 -12.27 10.70 -12.88
CA THR A 3 -12.25 11.71 -11.80
C THR A 3 -11.29 11.34 -10.67
N VAL A 4 -11.26 10.07 -10.28
CA VAL A 4 -10.35 9.58 -9.24
C VAL A 4 -8.90 9.72 -9.70
N VAL A 5 -8.61 9.34 -10.95
CA VAL A 5 -7.27 9.46 -11.55
C VAL A 5 -6.81 10.92 -11.57
N ILE A 6 -7.68 11.85 -11.96
CA ILE A 6 -7.38 13.29 -11.98
C ILE A 6 -7.08 13.81 -10.58
N ILE A 7 -7.88 13.42 -9.58
CA ILE A 7 -7.68 13.82 -8.18
C ILE A 7 -6.35 13.26 -7.64
N MET A 8 -6.01 12.00 -7.95
CA MET A 8 -4.73 11.41 -7.57
C MET A 8 -3.55 12.14 -8.21
N ALA A 9 -3.64 12.45 -9.51
CA ALA A 9 -2.61 13.20 -10.22
C ALA A 9 -2.44 14.62 -9.64
N ALA A 10 -3.55 15.31 -9.37
CA ALA A 10 -3.54 16.62 -8.72
C ALA A 10 -2.91 16.57 -7.31
N GLY A 11 -3.25 15.55 -6.51
CA GLY A 11 -2.64 15.33 -5.19
C GLY A 11 -1.14 15.09 -5.26
N MET A 12 -0.68 14.35 -6.26
CA MET A 12 0.75 14.09 -6.49
C MET A 12 1.50 15.37 -6.89
N LEU A 13 0.92 16.20 -7.77
CA LEU A 13 1.46 17.50 -8.15
C LEU A 13 1.52 18.47 -6.96
N ALA A 14 0.46 18.53 -6.16
CA ALA A 14 0.42 19.33 -4.94
C ALA A 14 1.52 18.87 -3.96
N GLY A 15 1.66 17.56 -3.74
CA GLY A 15 2.73 16.97 -2.92
C GLY A 15 4.12 17.31 -3.43
N PHE A 16 4.33 17.33 -4.75
CA PHE A 16 5.60 17.72 -5.35
C PHE A 16 5.95 19.20 -5.11
N LEU A 17 4.98 20.11 -5.23
CA LEU A 17 5.18 21.55 -4.99
C LEU A 17 5.46 21.85 -3.50
N LEU A 18 4.82 21.11 -2.60
CA LEU A 18 4.95 21.23 -1.14
C LEU A 18 6.21 20.55 -0.58
N ARG A 19 6.93 19.75 -1.40
CA ARG A 19 8.08 18.93 -1.00
C ARG A 19 9.22 19.72 -0.32
N LYS A 20 9.36 21.01 -0.62
CA LYS A 20 10.42 21.86 -0.02
C LYS A 20 10.13 22.26 1.44
N ARG A 21 8.91 22.05 1.94
CA ARG A 21 8.48 22.48 3.28
C ARG A 21 8.43 21.30 4.26
N LYS A 22 9.57 21.03 4.93
CA LYS A 22 9.72 19.93 5.89
C LYS A 22 8.61 19.87 6.97
N LYS A 23 8.14 21.02 7.47
CA LYS A 23 7.02 21.11 8.43
C LYS A 23 5.69 20.57 7.88
N ILE A 24 5.39 20.82 6.61
CA ILE A 24 4.15 20.36 5.97
C ILE A 24 4.21 18.86 5.75
N ILE A 25 5.37 18.35 5.33
CA ILE A 25 5.60 16.90 5.17
C ILE A 25 5.40 16.18 6.51
N SER A 26 6.04 16.63 7.59
CA SER A 26 5.90 15.96 8.90
C SER A 26 4.46 16.02 9.45
N LEU A 27 3.72 17.09 9.13
CA LEU A 27 2.32 17.21 9.51
C LEU A 27 1.46 16.22 8.71
N SER A 28 1.70 16.09 7.40
CA SER A 28 1.00 15.13 6.56
C SER A 28 1.26 13.69 6.99
N GLU A 29 2.48 13.36 7.39
CA GLU A 29 2.85 12.04 7.90
C GLU A 29 2.09 11.70 9.19
N LYS A 30 2.03 12.66 10.14
CA LYS A 30 1.22 12.50 11.36
C LYS A 30 -0.27 12.37 11.04
N LEU A 31 -0.81 13.19 10.14
CA LEU A 31 -2.22 13.10 9.73
C LEU A 31 -2.54 11.74 9.11
N VAL A 32 -1.69 11.23 8.22
CA VAL A 32 -1.86 9.92 7.59
C VAL A 32 -1.83 8.82 8.64
N MET A 33 -0.90 8.87 9.58
CA MET A 33 -0.84 7.89 10.67
C MET A 33 -2.12 7.88 11.51
N TRP A 34 -2.62 9.05 11.92
CA TRP A 34 -3.90 9.19 12.62
C TRP A 34 -5.07 8.69 11.77
N ALA A 35 -5.08 8.99 10.47
CA ALA A 35 -6.11 8.52 9.55
C ALA A 35 -6.08 7.00 9.41
N ILE A 36 -4.91 6.36 9.36
CA ILE A 36 -4.77 4.91 9.33
C ILE A 36 -5.36 4.31 10.60
N TYR A 37 -5.02 4.83 11.79
CA TYR A 37 -5.61 4.33 13.04
C TYR A 37 -7.13 4.46 13.06
N LEU A 38 -7.65 5.61 12.63
CA LEU A 38 -9.08 5.85 12.55
C LEU A 38 -9.73 4.88 11.55
N LEU A 39 -9.16 4.71 10.36
CA LEU A 39 -9.63 3.77 9.34
C LEU A 39 -9.60 2.33 9.84
N LEU A 40 -8.55 1.92 10.54
CA LEU A 40 -8.44 0.56 11.09
C LEU A 40 -9.50 0.31 12.16
N PHE A 41 -9.78 1.32 13.00
CA PHE A 41 -10.85 1.28 13.98
C PHE A 41 -12.23 1.19 13.32
N LEU A 42 -12.51 2.07 12.36
CA LEU A 42 -13.76 2.06 11.60
C LEU A 42 -13.95 0.74 10.86
N LEU A 43 -12.88 0.19 10.26
CA LEU A 43 -12.90 -1.10 9.59
C LEU A 43 -13.25 -2.23 10.58
N GLY A 44 -12.63 -2.24 11.76
CA GLY A 44 -12.93 -3.21 12.81
C GLY A 44 -14.39 -3.16 13.24
N VAL A 45 -14.95 -1.96 13.43
CA VAL A 45 -16.37 -1.78 13.78
C VAL A 45 -17.28 -2.22 12.61
N ALA A 46 -16.97 -1.84 11.38
CA ALA A 46 -17.75 -2.18 10.20
C ALA A 46 -17.84 -3.70 9.97
N ILE A 47 -16.76 -4.42 10.25
CA ILE A 47 -16.72 -5.89 10.20
C ILE A 47 -17.45 -6.48 11.42
N GLY A 48 -17.25 -5.90 12.61
CA GLY A 48 -17.79 -6.41 13.87
C GLY A 48 -19.32 -6.36 13.98
N VAL A 49 -19.97 -5.37 13.36
CA VAL A 49 -21.44 -5.18 13.40
C VAL A 49 -22.16 -6.04 12.35
N ASN A 50 -21.44 -6.60 11.38
CA ASN A 50 -22.03 -7.40 10.32
C ASN A 50 -21.80 -8.89 10.57
N ASP A 51 -22.79 -9.54 11.19
CA ASP A 51 -22.75 -10.98 11.54
C ASP A 51 -22.42 -11.87 10.33
N HIS A 52 -22.91 -11.52 9.13
CA HIS A 52 -22.62 -12.28 7.91
C HIS A 52 -21.13 -12.25 7.53
N ILE A 53 -20.46 -11.11 7.71
CA ILE A 53 -19.01 -10.98 7.48
C ILE A 53 -18.25 -11.65 8.63
N LEU A 54 -18.72 -11.51 9.86
CA LEU A 54 -18.10 -12.09 11.06
C LEU A 54 -18.06 -13.61 11.00
N GLU A 55 -19.17 -14.26 10.64
CA GLU A 55 -19.26 -15.72 10.53
C GLU A 55 -18.36 -16.28 9.43
N ARG A 56 -18.20 -15.54 8.32
CA ARG A 56 -17.34 -15.93 7.19
C ARG A 56 -15.92 -15.40 7.31
N PHE A 57 -15.59 -14.74 8.41
CA PHE A 57 -14.29 -14.09 8.61
C PHE A 57 -13.15 -15.10 8.58
N ALA A 58 -13.36 -16.32 9.09
CA ALA A 58 -12.35 -17.39 9.03
C ALA A 58 -12.03 -17.81 7.57
N ASP A 59 -13.06 -18.06 6.76
CA ASP A 59 -12.89 -18.43 5.34
C ASP A 59 -12.29 -17.28 4.52
N MET A 60 -12.79 -16.06 4.72
CA MET A 60 -12.25 -14.87 4.06
C MET A 60 -10.81 -14.57 4.52
N GLY A 61 -10.51 -14.82 5.79
CA GLY A 61 -9.18 -14.66 6.37
C GLY A 61 -8.18 -15.65 5.79
N LEU A 62 -8.56 -16.92 5.62
CA LEU A 62 -7.74 -17.94 4.95
C LEU A 62 -7.48 -17.58 3.49
N LEU A 63 -8.52 -17.16 2.76
CA LEU A 63 -8.38 -16.70 1.38
C LEU A 63 -7.47 -15.47 1.29
N ALA A 64 -7.66 -14.49 2.16
CA ALA A 64 -6.84 -13.28 2.22
C ALA A 64 -5.38 -13.61 2.55
N LEU A 65 -5.14 -14.56 3.44
CA LEU A 65 -3.80 -15.03 3.78
C LEU A 65 -3.14 -15.68 2.57
N ALA A 66 -3.84 -16.57 1.86
CA ALA A 66 -3.33 -17.20 0.64
C ALA A 66 -3.00 -16.17 -0.45
N ILE A 67 -3.88 -15.19 -0.68
CA ILE A 67 -3.65 -14.09 -1.64
C ILE A 67 -2.46 -13.23 -1.20
N THR A 68 -2.34 -12.92 0.09
CA THR A 68 -1.24 -12.11 0.62
C THR A 68 0.09 -12.83 0.46
N ILE A 69 0.18 -14.12 0.80
CA ILE A 69 1.40 -14.91 0.59
C ILE A 69 1.74 -14.97 -0.90
N GLY A 70 0.76 -15.23 -1.77
CA GLY A 70 0.98 -15.24 -3.21
C GLY A 70 1.48 -13.91 -3.75
N GLY A 71 0.89 -12.79 -3.30
CA GLY A 71 1.29 -11.44 -3.70
C GLY A 71 2.68 -11.05 -3.19
N VAL A 72 3.02 -11.40 -1.94
CA VAL A 72 4.34 -11.16 -1.36
C VAL A 72 5.40 -12.01 -2.08
N ALA A 73 5.14 -13.30 -2.26
CA ALA A 73 6.03 -14.19 -3.01
C ALA A 73 6.25 -13.69 -4.44
N GLY A 74 5.19 -13.31 -5.15
CA GLY A 74 5.27 -12.73 -6.49
C GLY A 74 6.07 -11.42 -6.52
N SER A 75 5.87 -10.53 -5.54
CA SER A 75 6.62 -9.27 -5.43
C SER A 75 8.11 -9.50 -5.20
N ILE A 76 8.48 -10.46 -4.34
CA ILE A 76 9.87 -10.85 -4.08
C ILE A 76 10.50 -11.48 -5.32
N LEU A 77 9.81 -12.42 -5.96
CA LEU A 77 10.29 -13.09 -7.18
C LEU A 77 10.53 -12.09 -8.31
N MET A 78 9.60 -11.16 -8.53
CA MET A 78 9.75 -10.13 -9.54
C MET A 78 10.89 -9.17 -9.20
N GLY A 79 11.02 -8.76 -7.94
CA GLY A 79 12.14 -7.95 -7.47
C GLY A 79 13.49 -8.63 -7.71
N TRP A 80 13.58 -9.94 -7.45
CA TRP A 80 14.78 -10.74 -7.70
C TRP A 80 15.09 -10.91 -9.20
N LEU A 81 14.06 -11.08 -10.02
CA LEU A 81 14.18 -11.18 -11.48
C LEU A 81 14.68 -9.86 -12.07
N VAL A 82 14.08 -8.74 -11.67
CA VAL A 82 14.54 -7.40 -12.05
C VAL A 82 15.99 -7.17 -11.59
N PHE A 83 16.32 -7.57 -10.36
CA PHE A 83 17.69 -7.47 -9.85
C PHE A 83 18.69 -8.27 -10.69
N THR A 84 18.33 -9.50 -11.08
CA THR A 84 19.23 -10.39 -11.83
C THR A 84 19.36 -10.04 -13.32
N PHE A 85 18.27 -9.61 -13.98
CA PHE A 85 18.28 -9.35 -15.43
C PHE A 85 18.60 -7.90 -15.80
N VAL A 86 18.20 -6.94 -14.96
CA VAL A 86 18.31 -5.51 -15.29
C VAL A 86 19.44 -4.85 -14.51
N LEU A 87 19.64 -5.23 -13.23
CA LEU A 87 20.56 -4.52 -12.33
C LEU A 87 21.90 -5.23 -12.09
N LYS A 88 22.05 -6.54 -12.36
CA LYS A 88 23.36 -7.20 -12.24
C LYS A 88 24.37 -6.53 -13.20
N PRO A 89 25.41 -5.85 -12.69
CA PRO A 89 26.52 -5.43 -13.52
C PRO A 89 27.20 -6.68 -14.06
N LYS A 90 27.55 -6.70 -15.35
CA LYS A 90 28.39 -7.75 -15.94
C LYS A 90 29.64 -7.95 -15.06
N PRO A 91 29.90 -9.16 -14.52
CA PRO A 91 31.17 -9.42 -13.87
C PRO A 91 32.24 -9.52 -14.97
N GLY A 92 33.08 -8.48 -15.04
CA GLY A 92 34.26 -8.46 -15.88
C GLY A 92 34.24 -7.38 -16.96
N ASN A 93 34.94 -6.28 -16.70
CA ASN A 93 35.89 -5.75 -17.67
C ASN A 93 37.18 -5.42 -16.87
N PRO A 94 38.36 -5.83 -17.34
CA PRO A 94 39.62 -5.70 -16.60
C PRO A 94 39.96 -4.25 -16.21
#